data_AF-A0A3S4DNH1-F1
#
_entry.id   AF-A0A3S4DNH1-F1
#
_cell.length_a   1.000
_cell.length_b   1.000
_cell.length_c   1.000
_cell.angle_alpha   90.00
_cell.angle_beta   90.00
_cell.angle_gamma   90.00
#
_symmetry.space_group_name_H-M   'P 1'
#
loop_
_entity.id
_entity.type
_entity.pdbx_description
1 polymer ?
#
loop_
_entity_poly.entity_id
_entity_poly.type
_entity_poly.pdbx_seq_one_letter_code
_entity_poly.pdbx_strand_id
1 'polypeptide(L)' 'MFIEQCKSRTKKYDEKLRPVVQELLSYGFGTTALANALNQREIPSLHGKFHSVSSVTIMLKRMGLSIERE' A
#
# COMPACT_ATOMS: atom_id res chain seq x y z
N MET A 1 -6.17 19.07 -16.52
CA MET A 1 -4.75 19.02 -16.09
C MET A 1 -4.50 18.53 -14.64
N PHE A 2 -5.47 18.52 -13.71
CA PHE A 2 -5.22 18.10 -12.32
C PHE A 2 -5.25 16.57 -12.07
N ILE A 3 -6.04 15.82 -12.85
CA ILE A 3 -6.25 14.38 -12.65
C ILE A 3 -4.99 13.57 -12.98
N GLU A 4 -4.23 13.98 -13.99
CA GLU A 4 -3.00 13.28 -14.43
C GLU A 4 -1.85 13.42 -13.43
N GLN A 5 -1.73 14.56 -12.75
CA GLN A 5 -0.71 14.75 -11.71
C GLN A 5 -0.98 13.86 -10.47
N CYS A 6 -2.25 13.67 -10.09
CA CYS A 6 -2.62 12.78 -8.99
C CYS A 6 -2.30 11.31 -9.30
N LYS A 7 -2.50 10.87 -10.56
CA LYS A 7 -2.13 9.52 -11.01
C LYS A 7 -0.61 9.31 -10.97
N SER A 8 0.19 10.29 -11.39
CA SER A 8 1.66 10.18 -11.37
C SER A 8 2.24 10.10 -9.95
N ARG A 9 1.70 10.87 -9.00
CA ARG A 9 2.09 10.81 -7.57
C ARG A 9 1.73 9.45 -6.95
N THR A 10 0.55 8.96 -7.28
CA THR A 10 0.07 7.63 -6.87
C THR A 10 0.98 6.52 -7.36
N LYS A 11 1.38 6.56 -8.63
CA LYS A 11 2.26 5.55 -9.22
C LYS A 11 3.65 5.53 -8.57
N LYS A 12 4.27 6.70 -8.37
CA LYS A 12 5.58 6.80 -7.69
C LYS A 12 5.54 6.29 -6.24
N TYR A 13 4.43 6.55 -5.53
CA TYR A 13 4.21 6.01 -4.20
C TYR A 13 4.09 4.49 -4.25
N ASP A 14 3.27 3.96 -5.15
CA ASP A 14 3.06 2.53 -5.29
C ASP A 14 4.35 1.79 -5.65
N GLU A 15 5.17 2.35 -6.55
CA GLU A 15 6.46 1.77 -6.95
C GLU A 15 7.46 1.69 -5.79
N LYS A 16 7.50 2.71 -4.92
CA LYS A 16 8.34 2.69 -3.72
C LYS A 16 7.85 1.71 -2.67
N LEU A 17 6.54 1.58 -2.53
CA LEU A 17 5.93 0.73 -1.51
C LEU A 17 5.91 -0.74 -1.91
N ARG A 18 5.90 -1.02 -3.21
CA ARG A 18 5.88 -2.36 -3.78
C ARG A 18 6.91 -3.33 -3.17
N PRO A 19 8.22 -3.01 -3.07
CA PRO A 19 9.19 -3.91 -2.44
C PRO A 19 8.89 -4.16 -0.96
N VAL A 20 8.45 -3.15 -0.21
CA VAL A 20 8.10 -3.28 1.22
C VAL A 20 6.87 -4.17 1.39
N VAL A 21 5.85 -3.96 0.55
CA VAL A 21 4.61 -4.75 0.59
C VAL A 21 4.88 -6.18 0.15
N GLN A 22 5.71 -6.42 -0.87
CA GLN A 22 6.10 -7.77 -1.30
C GLN A 22 6.91 -8.51 -0.23
N GLU A 23 7.85 -7.83 0.43
CA GLU A 23 8.60 -8.40 1.56
C GLU A 23 7.62 -8.83 2.67
N LEU A 24 6.72 -7.93 3.09
CA LEU A 24 5.73 -8.22 4.13
C LEU A 24 4.75 -9.35 3.73
N LEU A 25 4.30 -9.38 2.47
CA LEU A 25 3.48 -10.46 1.94
C LEU A 25 4.24 -11.80 1.95
N SER A 26 5.53 -11.80 1.62
CA SER A 26 6.38 -13.01 1.68
C SER A 26 6.53 -13.55 3.10
N TYR A 27 6.43 -12.69 4.11
CA TYR A 27 6.38 -13.09 5.52
C TYR A 27 4.98 -13.56 5.98
N GLY A 28 3.98 -13.58 5.09
CA GLY A 28 2.61 -13.97 5.41
C GLY A 28 1.78 -12.87 6.08
N PHE A 29 2.20 -11.60 5.99
CA PHE A 29 1.45 -10.51 6.61
C PHE A 29 0.12 -10.29 5.89
N GLY A 30 -0.98 -10.47 6.62
CA GLY A 30 -2.32 -10.07 6.16
C GLY A 30 -2.48 -8.55 6.08
N THR A 31 -3.60 -8.09 5.50
CA THR A 31 -3.93 -6.66 5.31
C THR A 31 -3.86 -5.82 6.58
N THR A 32 -4.27 -6.38 7.73
CA THR A 32 -4.18 -5.69 9.02
C THR A 32 -2.74 -5.48 9.47
N ALA A 33 -1.91 -6.53 9.33
CA ALA A 33 -0.51 -6.48 9.71
C ALA A 33 0.29 -5.56 8.76
N LEU A 34 -0.03 -5.57 7.47
CA LEU A 34 0.49 -4.60 6.49
C LEU A 34 0.14 -3.16 6.87
N ALA A 35 -1.12 -2.87 7.23
CA ALA A 35 -1.51 -1.53 7.63
C ALA A 35 -0.72 -1.04 8.86
N ASN A 36 -0.56 -1.90 9.86
CA ASN A 36 0.24 -1.59 11.04
C ASN A 36 1.71 -1.39 10.71
N ALA A 37 2.31 -2.27 9.90
CA ALA A 37 3.71 -2.15 9.49
C ALA A 37 3.98 -0.86 8.71
N LEU A 38 3.07 -0.45 7.83
CA LEU A 38 3.17 0.82 7.09
C LEU A 38 3.08 2.03 8.03
N ASN A 39 2.16 1.98 9.00
CA ASN A 39 2.02 3.04 10.01
C ASN A 39 3.25 3.11 10.94
N GLN A 40 3.82 1.96 11.34
CA GLN A 40 5.02 1.90 12.16
C GLN A 40 6.27 2.41 11.43
N ARG A 41 6.34 2.23 10.11
CA ARG A 41 7.41 2.79 9.28
C ARG A 41 7.18 4.28 8.95
N GLU A 42 6.20 4.92 9.60
CA GLU A 42 5.81 6.32 9.40
C GLU A 42 5.56 6.65 7.92
N ILE A 43 5.03 5.70 7.16
CA ILE A 43 4.69 5.91 5.76
C ILE A 43 3.24 6.39 5.69
N PRO A 44 3.00 7.68 5.35
CA PRO A 44 1.65 8.17 5.19
C PRO A 44 1.06 7.69 3.87
N SER A 45 -0.25 7.44 3.88
CA SER A 45 -1.03 7.21 2.67
C SER A 45 -1.02 8.44 1.77
N LEU A 46 -1.49 8.30 0.54
CA LEU A 46 -1.51 9.36 -0.49
C LEU A 46 -2.15 10.67 -0.05
N HIS A 47 -3.06 10.63 0.93
CA HIS A 47 -3.75 11.78 1.48
C HIS A 47 -3.13 12.30 2.79
N GLY A 48 -1.92 11.83 3.14
CA GLY A 48 -1.23 12.22 4.39
C GLY A 48 -1.80 11.57 5.65
N LYS A 49 -2.61 10.50 5.51
CA LYS A 49 -3.28 9.82 6.63
C LYS A 49 -2.66 8.45 6.89
N PHE A 50 -2.90 7.90 8.08
CA PHE A 50 -2.54 6.52 8.40
C PHE A 50 -3.24 5.52 7.49
N HIS A 51 -2.55 4.40 7.24
CA HIS A 51 -3.10 3.26 6.52
C HIS A 51 -4.11 2.51 7.38
N SER A 52 -5.33 2.38 6.84
CA SER A 52 -6.34 1.46 7.36
C SER A 52 -6.37 0.19 6.51
N VAL A 53 -6.90 -0.90 7.06
CA VAL A 53 -7.06 -2.20 6.37
C VAL A 53 -7.73 -2.03 4.99
N SER A 54 -8.79 -1.23 4.92
CA SER A 54 -9.51 -0.93 3.66
C SER A 54 -8.63 -0.19 2.65
N SER A 55 -7.81 0.77 3.12
CA SER A 55 -6.89 1.52 2.26
C SER A 55 -5.80 0.61 1.69
N VAL A 56 -5.24 -0.28 2.53
CA VAL A 56 -4.27 -1.30 2.10
C VAL A 56 -4.89 -2.27 1.09
N THR A 57 -6.14 -2.69 1.31
CA THR A 57 -6.86 -3.57 0.38
C THR A 57 -7.03 -2.93 -0.99
N ILE A 58 -7.45 -1.66 -1.04
CA ILE A 58 -7.59 -0.90 -2.28
C ILE A 58 -6.23 -0.70 -2.96
N MET A 59 -5.19 -0.41 -2.17
CA MET A 59 -3.81 -0.22 -2.65
C MET A 59 -3.26 -1.51 -3.27
N LEU A 60 -3.43 -2.65 -2.60
CA LEU A 60 -3.05 -3.98 -3.11
C LEU A 60 -3.78 -4.28 -4.42
N LYS A 61 -5.10 -4.07 -4.46
CA LYS A 61 -5.90 -4.26 -5.68
C LYS A 61 -5.44 -3.35 -6.82
N ARG A 62 -5.06 -2.10 -6.52
CA ARG A 62 -4.50 -1.14 -7.50
C ARG A 62 -3.14 -1.58 -8.03
N MET A 63 -2.31 -2.21 -7.19
CA MET A 63 -1.03 -2.78 -7.57
C MET A 63 -1.15 -4.16 -8.28
N GLY A 64 -2.36 -4.73 -8.34
CA GLY A 64 -2.57 -6.09 -8.84
C GLY A 64 -2.00 -7.18 -7.92
N LEU A 65 -1.79 -6.85 -6.64
CA LEU A 65 -1.30 -7.78 -5.63
C LEU A 65 -2.49 -8.35 -4.86
N SER A 66 -2.53 -9.66 -4.71
CA SER A 66 -3.53 -10.36 -3.91
C SER A 66 -2.82 -11.03 -2.73
N ILE A 67 -3.45 -10.98 -1.56
CA ILE A 67 -3.03 -11.80 -0.42
C ILE A 67 -3.63 -13.17 -0.69
N GLU A 68 -2.82 -14.09 -1.19
CA GLU A 68 -3.21 -15.49 -1.27
C GLU A 68 -3.24 -16.01 0.16
N ARG A 69 -4.45 -16.08 0.73
CA ARG A 69 -4.66 -16.84 1.97
C ARG A 69 -4.70 -18.29 1.53
N GLU A 70 -3.64 -19.03 1.83
CA GLU A 70 -3.67 -20.49 1.89
C GLU A 70 -4.44 -20.96 3.13
#